data_AF-A0A087DFR6-F1
#
_entry.id   AF-A0A087DFR6-F1
#
_cell.length_a   1.000
_cell.length_b   1.000
_cell.length_c   1.000
_cell.angle_alpha   90.00
_cell.angle_beta   90.00
_cell.angle_gamma   90.00
#
_symmetry.space_group_name_H-M   'P 1'
#
loop_
_entity.id
_entity.type
_entity.pdbx_description
1 polymer ?
#
loop_
_entity_poly.entity_id
_entity_poly.type
_entity_poly.pdbx_seq_one_letter_code
_entity_poly.pdbx_strand_id
1 'polypeptide(L)'
;MTYLALLPGLICGLAVGVEDVRHRRVPRAWIAVGCLLQLVAILIYALAANNLFALPQAMLFAALSAAVQCLLALIRPGALGFGDVTCTLMTGLGVGMLGLGAVVAWWLAMGLIGVAWTLLWIRFDPQSDSPYAGKAPFAPVIVIAGLVAELVSLA
;
A
#
# COMPACT_ATOMS: atom_id res chain seq x y z
N MET A 1 12.53 13.56 -11.90
CA MET A 1 12.87 12.19 -11.44
C MET A 1 11.83 11.69 -10.44
N THR A 2 10.54 11.77 -10.77
CA THR A 2 9.43 11.46 -9.85
C THR A 2 9.43 9.99 -9.44
N TYR A 3 9.80 9.09 -10.35
CA TYR A 3 9.91 7.66 -10.10
C TYR A 3 10.93 7.29 -9.00
N LEU A 4 12.05 8.02 -8.88
CA LEU A 4 13.05 7.76 -7.83
C LEU A 4 12.49 8.05 -6.43
N ALA A 5 11.60 9.03 -6.32
CA ALA A 5 10.98 9.39 -5.04
C ALA A 5 10.01 8.31 -4.53
N LEU A 6 9.50 7.44 -5.40
CA LEU A 6 8.55 6.36 -5.08
C LEU A 6 9.23 5.04 -4.67
N LEU A 7 10.51 4.87 -5.03
CA LEU A 7 11.24 3.60 -4.84
C LEU A 7 11.30 3.10 -3.39
N PRO A 8 11.56 3.93 -2.35
CA PRO A 8 11.70 3.41 -0.99
C PRO A 8 10.43 2.69 -0.50
N GLY A 9 9.27 3.31 -0.71
CA GLY A 9 7.97 2.76 -0.35
C GLY A 9 7.62 1.52 -1.17
N LEU A 10 7.92 1.52 -2.48
CA LEU A 10 7.71 0.36 -3.36
C LEU A 10 8.56 -0.85 -2.94
N ILE A 11 9.86 -0.65 -2.73
CA ILE A 11 10.78 -1.74 -2.35
C ILE A 11 10.37 -2.32 -0.99
N CYS A 12 10.06 -1.44 -0.02
CA CYS A 12 9.58 -1.88 1.28
C CYS A 12 8.22 -2.60 1.18
N GLY A 13 7.30 -2.08 0.38
CA GLY A 13 5.99 -2.68 0.11
C GLY A 13 6.11 -4.07 -0.49
N LEU A 14 6.98 -4.27 -1.48
CA LEU A 14 7.20 -5.59 -2.08
C LEU A 14 7.79 -6.57 -1.06
N ALA A 15 8.76 -6.14 -0.26
CA ALA A 15 9.32 -6.97 0.80
C ALA A 15 8.27 -7.38 1.83
N VAL A 16 7.41 -6.43 2.25
CA VAL A 16 6.29 -6.69 3.17
C VAL A 16 5.24 -7.60 2.52
N GLY A 17 4.95 -7.46 1.23
CA GLY A 17 4.03 -8.33 0.52
C GLY A 17 4.53 -9.77 0.45
N VAL A 18 5.83 -9.97 0.18
CA VAL A 18 6.46 -11.31 0.22
C VAL A 18 6.40 -11.91 1.63
N GLU A 19 6.68 -11.11 2.65
CA GLU A 19 6.62 -11.54 4.04
C GLU A 19 5.18 -11.88 4.48
N ASP A 20 4.19 -11.12 4.02
CA ASP A 20 2.78 -11.38 4.30
C ASP A 20 2.32 -12.69 3.63
N VAL A 21 2.73 -12.95 2.38
CA VAL A 21 2.44 -14.22 1.70
C VAL A 21 3.08 -15.41 2.41
N ARG A 22 4.32 -15.27 2.89
CA ARG A 22 5.08 -16.38 3.51
C ARG A 22 4.68 -16.66 4.95
N HIS A 23 4.54 -15.61 5.75
CA HIS A 23 4.42 -15.73 7.21
C HIS A 23 3.15 -15.12 7.79
N ARG A 24 2.26 -14.58 6.94
CA ARG A 24 0.98 -13.94 7.36
C ARG A 24 1.17 -12.80 8.34
N ARG A 25 2.27 -12.07 8.18
CA ARG A 25 2.69 -11.00 9.08
C ARG A 25 3.13 -9.80 8.29
N VAL A 26 2.64 -8.63 8.71
CA VAL A 26 3.16 -7.34 8.28
C VAL A 26 4.07 -6.79 9.39
N PRO A 27 5.41 -6.85 9.23
CA PRO A 27 6.34 -6.39 10.24
C PRO A 27 6.27 -4.86 10.40
N ARG A 28 5.75 -4.40 11.55
CA ARG A 28 5.52 -2.98 11.83
C ARG A 28 6.80 -2.13 11.77
N ALA A 29 7.94 -2.71 12.16
CA ALA A 29 9.24 -2.05 12.07
C ALA A 29 9.60 -1.74 10.60
N TRP A 30 9.31 -2.66 9.67
CA TRP A 30 9.59 -2.45 8.25
C TRP A 30 8.67 -1.38 7.68
N ILE A 31 7.39 -1.40 8.04
CA ILE A 31 6.45 -0.33 7.66
C ILE A 31 6.95 1.04 8.14
N ALA A 32 7.37 1.14 9.40
CA ALA A 32 7.86 2.41 9.95
C ALA A 32 9.12 2.90 9.21
N VAL A 33 10.07 2.00 8.92
CA VAL A 33 11.26 2.32 8.12
C VAL A 33 10.88 2.74 6.69
N GLY A 34 9.96 2.02 6.05
CA GLY A 34 9.44 2.35 4.72
C GLY A 34 8.79 3.73 4.68
N CYS A 35 7.91 4.05 5.64
CA CYS A 35 7.30 5.38 5.77
C CYS A 35 8.36 6.47 5.94
N LEU A 36 9.35 6.28 6.83
CA LEU A 36 10.40 7.26 7.07
C LEU A 36 11.24 7.51 5.82
N LEU A 37 11.71 6.45 5.16
CA LEU A 37 12.49 6.57 3.93
C LEU A 37 11.68 7.21 2.80
N GLN A 38 10.39 6.86 2.69
CA GLN A 38 9.48 7.45 1.71
C GLN A 38 9.25 8.95 1.96
N LEU A 39 9.04 9.36 3.22
CA LEU A 39 8.90 10.78 3.58
C LEU A 39 10.17 11.57 3.27
N VAL A 40 11.36 11.02 3.56
CA VAL A 40 12.64 11.63 3.21
C VAL A 40 12.78 11.80 1.70
N ALA A 41 12.43 10.77 0.92
CA ALA A 41 12.47 10.85 -0.54
C ALA A 41 11.49 11.88 -1.12
N ILE A 42 10.27 11.96 -0.58
CA ILE A 42 9.28 12.97 -0.96
C ILE A 42 9.78 14.38 -0.59
N LEU A 43 10.40 14.56 0.58
CA LEU A 43 10.96 15.85 0.98
C LEU A 43 12.09 16.29 0.02
N ILE A 44 13.01 15.39 -0.32
CA ILE A 44 14.09 15.67 -1.28
C ILE A 44 13.49 16.05 -2.65
N TYR A 45 12.51 15.29 -3.12
CA TYR A 45 11.79 15.60 -4.36
C TYR A 45 11.10 16.97 -4.30
N ALA A 46 10.38 17.26 -3.21
CA ALA A 46 9.64 18.49 -3.02
C ALA A 46 10.57 19.72 -3.00
N LEU A 47 11.74 19.61 -2.36
CA LEU A 47 12.77 20.64 -2.38
C LEU A 47 13.37 20.82 -3.77
N ALA A 48 13.72 19.73 -4.45
CA ALA A 48 14.33 19.75 -5.78
C ALA A 48 13.38 20.29 -6.86
N ALA A 49 12.08 20.00 -6.75
CA ALA A 49 11.03 20.46 -7.65
C ALA A 49 10.46 21.83 -7.26
N ASN A 50 10.94 22.45 -6.17
CA ASN A 50 10.39 23.66 -5.57
C ASN A 50 8.87 23.60 -5.34
N ASN A 51 8.40 22.43 -4.89
CA ASN A 51 6.99 22.12 -4.65
C ASN A 51 6.82 21.45 -3.28
N LEU A 52 6.97 22.23 -2.21
CA LEU A 52 6.80 21.76 -0.83
C LEU A 52 5.40 21.23 -0.53
N PHE A 53 4.39 21.57 -1.33
CA PHE A 53 3.02 21.06 -1.17
C PHE A 53 2.92 19.54 -1.36
N ALA A 54 3.83 18.92 -2.11
CA ALA A 54 3.84 17.48 -2.34
C ALA A 54 3.94 16.66 -1.05
N LEU A 55 4.67 17.16 -0.03
CA LEU A 55 4.86 16.47 1.24
C LEU A 55 3.57 16.40 2.10
N PRO A 56 2.94 17.53 2.48
CA PRO A 56 1.68 17.49 3.24
C PRO A 56 0.55 16.84 2.43
N GLN A 57 0.54 16.99 1.10
CA GLN A 57 -0.42 16.30 0.23
C GLN A 57 -0.28 14.77 0.35
N ALA A 58 0.93 14.24 0.24
CA ALA A 58 1.21 12.82 0.41
C ALA A 58 0.78 12.31 1.79
N MET A 59 1.15 13.04 2.85
CA MET A 59 0.78 12.70 4.22
C MET A 59 -0.74 12.69 4.43
N LEU A 60 -1.45 13.69 3.90
CA LEU A 60 -2.90 13.79 3.99
C LEU A 60 -3.59 12.60 3.32
N PHE A 61 -3.25 12.32 2.05
CA PHE A 61 -3.89 11.23 1.31
C PHE A 61 -3.54 9.85 1.89
N ALA A 62 -2.31 9.67 2.37
CA ALA A 62 -1.91 8.45 3.08
C ALA A 62 -2.74 8.26 4.35
N ALA A 63 -2.87 9.31 5.17
CA ALA A 63 -3.64 9.27 6.42
C ALA A 63 -5.13 9.02 6.16
N LEU A 64 -5.72 9.70 5.17
CA LEU A 64 -7.12 9.48 4.78
C LEU A 64 -7.36 8.07 4.26
N SER A 65 -6.46 7.56 3.40
CA SER A 65 -6.59 6.19 2.88
C SER A 65 -6.44 5.16 3.99
N ALA A 66 -5.48 5.34 4.91
CA ALA A 66 -5.33 4.49 6.08
C ALA A 66 -6.55 4.57 7.02
N ALA A 67 -7.15 5.76 7.19
CA ALA A 67 -8.37 5.92 7.98
C ALA A 67 -9.54 5.16 7.35
N VAL A 68 -9.73 5.25 6.03
CA VAL A 68 -10.74 4.47 5.29
C VAL A 68 -10.46 2.97 5.45
N GLN A 69 -9.22 2.53 5.27
CA GLN A 69 -8.84 1.12 5.47
C GLN A 69 -9.12 0.64 6.90
N CYS A 70 -8.84 1.49 7.89
CA CYS A 70 -9.11 1.22 9.30
C CYS A 70 -10.62 1.09 9.56
N LEU A 71 -11.43 1.99 9.01
CA LEU A 71 -12.89 1.90 9.10
C LEU A 71 -13.41 0.60 8.48
N LEU A 72 -12.90 0.20 7.31
CA LEU A 72 -13.27 -1.08 6.69
C LEU A 72 -12.92 -2.28 7.58
N ALA A 73 -11.73 -2.26 8.21
CA ALA A 73 -11.32 -3.29 9.16
C ALA A 73 -12.20 -3.34 10.42
N LEU A 74 -12.71 -2.19 10.89
CA LEU A 74 -13.62 -2.11 12.03
C LEU A 74 -15.05 -2.56 11.66
N ILE A 75 -15.53 -2.27 10.45
CA ILE A 75 -16.87 -2.66 9.98
C ILE A 75 -16.96 -4.18 9.77
N ARG A 76 -15.90 -4.83 9.29
CA ARG A 76 -15.83 -6.29 9.11
C ARG A 76 -14.58 -6.87 9.81
N PRO A 77 -14.65 -7.07 11.14
CA PRO A 77 -13.56 -7.67 11.89
C PRO A 77 -13.22 -9.06 11.32
N GLY A 78 -11.95 -9.30 11.04
CA GLY A 78 -11.45 -10.57 10.49
C GLY A 78 -11.37 -10.64 8.97
N ALA A 79 -11.93 -9.67 8.24
CA ALA A 79 -11.74 -9.55 6.79
C ALA A 79 -10.47 -8.78 6.42
N LEU A 80 -10.14 -7.74 7.20
CA LEU A 80 -8.95 -6.90 7.03
C LEU A 80 -8.19 -6.80 8.35
N GLY A 81 -6.86 -6.84 8.27
CA GLY A 81 -5.97 -6.76 9.42
C GLY A 81 -5.44 -5.35 9.65
N PHE A 82 -4.97 -5.09 10.87
CA PHE A 82 -4.24 -3.85 11.16
C PHE A 82 -2.96 -3.71 10.32
N GLY A 83 -2.36 -4.83 9.90
CA GLY A 83 -1.25 -4.83 8.95
C GLY A 83 -1.59 -4.16 7.62
N ASP A 84 -2.81 -4.41 7.10
CA ASP A 84 -3.30 -3.82 5.84
C ASP A 84 -3.46 -2.31 5.98
N VAL A 85 -3.93 -1.83 7.12
CA VAL A 85 -4.05 -0.39 7.43
C VAL A 85 -2.68 0.28 7.39
N THR A 86 -1.69 -0.32 8.04
CA THR A 86 -0.32 0.23 8.07
C THR A 86 0.39 0.13 6.72
N CYS A 87 0.11 -0.93 5.95
CA CYS A 87 0.60 -1.08 4.58
C CYS A 87 -0.01 0.00 3.66
N THR A 88 -1.31 0.24 3.80
CA THR A 88 -2.02 1.32 3.11
C THR A 88 -1.43 2.69 3.44
N LEU A 89 -1.10 2.95 4.71
CA LEU A 89 -0.43 4.20 5.10
C LEU A 89 0.90 4.38 4.35
N MET A 90 1.73 3.33 4.32
CA MET A 90 3.05 3.39 3.67
C MET A 90 2.94 3.57 2.15
N THR A 91 2.15 2.72 1.47
CA THR A 91 1.95 2.81 0.02
C THR A 91 1.25 4.12 -0.36
N GLY A 92 0.32 4.58 0.46
CA GLY A 92 -0.40 5.84 0.27
C GLY A 92 0.49 7.08 0.30
N LEU A 93 1.69 7.03 0.90
CA LEU A 93 2.64 8.14 0.83
C LEU A 93 3.18 8.32 -0.60
N GLY A 94 3.50 7.23 -1.29
CA GLY A 94 3.96 7.28 -2.68
C GLY A 94 2.84 7.74 -3.61
N VAL A 95 1.70 7.05 -3.57
CA VAL A 95 0.53 7.37 -4.39
C VAL A 95 0.00 8.78 -4.11
N GLY A 96 -0.06 9.18 -2.83
CA GLY A 96 -0.54 10.50 -2.42
C GLY A 96 0.33 11.65 -2.90
N MET A 97 1.63 11.43 -3.12
CA MET A 97 2.52 12.42 -3.72
C MET A 97 2.06 12.78 -5.14
N LEU A 98 1.50 11.82 -5.89
CA LEU A 98 1.01 12.02 -7.26
C LEU A 98 -0.40 12.67 -7.32
N GLY A 99 -1.06 12.82 -6.17
CA GLY A 99 -2.32 13.56 -6.04
C GLY A 99 -3.58 12.69 -6.11
N LEU A 100 -4.73 13.35 -6.08
CA LEU A 100 -6.03 12.69 -5.93
C LEU A 100 -6.33 11.69 -7.07
N GLY A 101 -5.96 12.01 -8.31
CA GLY A 101 -6.17 11.12 -9.46
C GLY A 101 -5.49 9.77 -9.26
N ALA A 102 -4.23 9.77 -8.81
CA ALA A 102 -3.49 8.56 -8.49
C ALA A 102 -4.11 7.79 -7.33
N VAL A 103 -4.57 8.48 -6.28
CA VAL A 103 -5.26 7.86 -5.13
C VAL A 103 -6.54 7.16 -5.57
N VAL A 104 -7.36 7.81 -6.41
CA VAL A 104 -8.58 7.21 -6.96
C VAL A 104 -8.26 6.01 -7.84
N ALA A 105 -7.29 6.13 -8.75
CA ALA A 105 -6.84 5.01 -9.58
C ALA A 105 -6.35 3.83 -8.74
N TRP A 106 -5.64 4.12 -7.65
CA TRP A 106 -5.14 3.12 -6.70
C TRP A 106 -6.28 2.39 -5.99
N TRP A 107 -7.29 3.10 -5.48
CA TRP A 107 -8.46 2.48 -4.85
C TRP A 107 -9.25 1.60 -5.83
N LEU A 108 -9.44 2.05 -7.07
CA LEU A 108 -10.08 1.25 -8.10
C LEU A 108 -9.26 0.00 -8.45
N ALA A 109 -7.95 0.14 -8.60
CA ALA A 109 -7.03 -0.97 -8.84
C ALA A 109 -7.04 -1.97 -7.67
N MET A 110 -7.02 -1.50 -6.41
CA MET A 110 -7.13 -2.36 -5.23
C MET A 110 -8.45 -3.14 -5.22
N GLY A 111 -9.56 -2.54 -5.63
CA GLY A 111 -10.84 -3.23 -5.76
C GLY A 111 -10.80 -4.36 -6.79
N LEU A 112 -10.31 -4.07 -8.00
CA LEU A 112 -10.24 -5.06 -9.09
C LEU A 112 -9.24 -6.18 -8.81
N ILE A 113 -8.01 -5.81 -8.44
CA ILE A 113 -6.93 -6.76 -8.13
C ILE A 113 -7.30 -7.56 -6.86
N GLY A 114 -7.91 -6.93 -5.87
CA GLY A 114 -8.34 -7.57 -4.63
C GLY A 114 -9.36 -8.68 -4.88
N VAL A 115 -10.40 -8.43 -5.69
CA VAL A 115 -11.38 -9.46 -6.05
C VAL A 115 -10.69 -10.63 -6.77
N ALA A 116 -9.87 -10.35 -7.77
CA ALA A 116 -9.15 -11.39 -8.51
C ALA A 116 -8.22 -12.20 -7.59
N TRP A 117 -7.47 -11.52 -6.72
CA TRP A 117 -6.55 -12.13 -5.76
C TRP A 117 -7.27 -13.03 -4.77
N THR A 118 -8.37 -12.58 -4.17
CA THR A 118 -9.14 -13.39 -3.21
C THR A 118 -9.72 -14.64 -3.88
N LEU A 119 -10.25 -14.52 -5.11
CA LEU A 119 -10.77 -15.67 -5.86
C LEU A 119 -9.69 -16.70 -6.19
N LEU A 120 -8.53 -16.24 -6.67
CA LEU A 120 -7.40 -17.11 -6.97
C LEU A 120 -6.82 -17.74 -5.71
N TRP A 121 -6.70 -16.99 -4.62
CA TRP A 121 -6.17 -17.49 -3.36
C TRP A 121 -7.04 -18.60 -2.79
N ILE A 122 -8.36 -18.42 -2.75
CA ILE A 122 -9.28 -19.48 -2.26
C ILE A 122 -9.20 -20.73 -3.14
N ARG A 123 -9.01 -20.57 -4.46
CA ARG A 123 -8.97 -21.70 -5.39
C ARG A 123 -7.70 -22.55 -5.28
N PHE A 124 -6.57 -21.90 -4.98
CA PHE A 124 -5.24 -22.51 -4.97
C PHE A 124 -4.58 -22.52 -3.59
N ASP A 125 -5.33 -22.22 -2.52
CA ASP A 125 -4.84 -21.85 -1.19
C ASP A 125 -3.66 -22.72 -0.74
N PRO A 126 -2.41 -22.21 -0.87
CA PRO A 126 -1.22 -22.99 -0.56
C PRO A 126 -1.09 -23.30 0.94
N GLN A 127 -1.93 -22.65 1.76
CA GLN A 127 -1.91 -22.72 3.22
C GLN A 127 -3.25 -23.25 3.75
N SER A 128 -3.96 -24.05 2.96
CA SER A 128 -5.24 -24.67 3.34
C SER A 128 -5.18 -25.50 4.62
N ASP A 129 -4.01 -26.05 4.94
CA ASP A 129 -3.79 -26.90 6.12
C ASP A 129 -3.37 -26.08 7.36
N SER A 130 -3.34 -24.76 7.26
CA SER A 130 -2.95 -23.85 8.34
C SER A 130 -4.15 -23.15 8.98
N PRO A 131 -3.99 -22.48 10.15
CA PRO A 131 -5.03 -21.63 10.75
C PRO A 131 -5.49 -20.45 9.89
N TYR A 132 -4.80 -20.19 8.77
CA TYR A 132 -5.08 -19.09 7.85
C TYR A 132 -5.84 -19.53 6.58
N ALA A 133 -6.31 -20.78 6.54
CA ALA A 133 -7.09 -21.31 5.42
C ALA A 133 -8.24 -20.37 5.02
N GLY A 134 -8.34 -20.10 3.72
CA GLY A 134 -9.36 -19.25 3.10
C GLY A 134 -9.16 -17.75 3.33
N LYS A 135 -8.12 -17.30 4.03
CA LYS A 135 -7.83 -15.88 4.24
C LYS A 135 -6.72 -15.46 3.28
N ALA A 136 -7.00 -14.62 2.28
CA ALA A 136 -5.96 -14.11 1.39
C ALA A 136 -5.10 -13.03 2.09
N PRO A 137 -3.77 -12.99 1.87
CA PRO A 137 -2.91 -11.91 2.38
C PRO A 137 -3.12 -10.68 1.49
N PHE A 138 -3.44 -9.51 2.07
CA PHE A 138 -3.89 -8.36 1.29
C PHE A 138 -2.79 -7.31 1.03
N ALA A 139 -1.67 -7.35 1.76
CA ALA A 139 -0.55 -6.44 1.52
C ALA A 139 -0.02 -6.47 0.07
N PRO A 140 0.09 -7.63 -0.62
CA PRO A 140 0.47 -7.66 -2.03
C PRO A 140 -0.49 -6.88 -2.93
N VAL A 141 -1.80 -6.97 -2.68
CA VAL A 141 -2.82 -6.25 -3.46
C VAL A 141 -2.63 -4.75 -3.32
N ILE A 142 -2.45 -4.27 -2.08
CA ILE A 142 -2.24 -2.85 -1.77
C ILE A 142 -1.03 -2.30 -2.55
N VAL A 143 0.10 -3.03 -2.51
CA VAL A 143 1.36 -2.60 -3.12
C VAL A 143 1.33 -2.69 -4.64
N ILE A 144 0.83 -3.80 -5.22
CA ILE A 144 0.74 -3.97 -6.68
C ILE A 144 -0.23 -2.93 -7.27
N ALA A 145 -1.37 -2.71 -6.63
CA ALA A 145 -2.29 -1.66 -7.05
C ALA A 145 -1.63 -0.27 -6.98
N GLY A 146 -0.80 -0.03 -5.96
CA GLY A 146 -0.04 1.22 -5.81
C GLY A 146 0.90 1.43 -6.99
N LEU A 147 1.70 0.41 -7.32
CA LEU A 147 2.57 0.43 -8.50
C LEU A 147 1.79 0.68 -9.80
N VAL A 148 0.64 0.03 -9.99
CA VAL A 148 -0.21 0.26 -11.17
C VAL A 148 -0.69 1.71 -11.24
N ALA A 149 -1.17 2.26 -10.14
CA ALA A 149 -1.63 3.65 -10.10
C ALA A 149 -0.50 4.65 -10.36
N GLU A 150 0.70 4.38 -9.83
CA GLU A 150 1.89 5.17 -10.08
C GLU A 150 2.28 5.13 -11.57
N LEU A 151 2.29 3.95 -12.19
CA LEU A 151 2.59 3.79 -13.62
C LEU A 151 1.57 4.52 -14.51
N VAL A 152 0.28 4.41 -14.19
CA VAL A 152 -0.79 5.10 -14.94
C VAL A 152 -0.71 6.62 -14.78
N SER A 153 -0.26 7.10 -13.62
CA SER A 153 -0.17 8.54 -13.34
C SER A 153 1.11 9.19 -13.89
N LEU A 154 2.10 8.37 -14.26
CA LEU A 154 3.37 8.83 -14.83
C LEU A 154 3.44 8.67 -16.36
N ALA A 155 2.45 8.02 -16.97
CA ALA A 155 2.30 7.85 -18.42
C ALA A 155 1.64 9.08 -19.06
#